data_AF-A0A7J3MYU2-F1
#
_entry.id   AF-A0A7J3MYU2-F1
#
_cell.length_a   1.000
_cell.length_b   1.000
_cell.length_c   1.000
_cell.angle_alpha   90.00
_cell.angle_beta   90.00
_cell.angle_gamma   90.00
#
_symmetry.space_group_name_H-M   'P 1'
#
loop_
_entity.id
_entity.type
_entity.pdbx_description
1 polymer ?
#
loop_
_entity_poly.entity_id
_entity_poly.type
_entity_poly.pdbx_seq_one_letter_code
_entity_poly.pdbx_strand_id
1 'polypeptide(L)'
;MAKHVHRILGESSTTVFLLGNEAIARGAIEYGIGVAAAYPGTPSSEIIGTLAEVANELGIYVEWSTNEKTAFELAYAAAMSGVPSLTAMKHVGLNVASDPLMSSAYTGVKAGFLIVSADDPYMHSSQNEQDNRWYGLHAYIPVLEPSNPQEAKELTYLGLELSEKFLHPFILRSVTRVSHTRAPVKLGSLRTPRVSGSFPREPERWAVIPAHARKMKVELVRKWRELAEVLADIQYNRVEGDGKLLVVASGVGYAYSRDALKLLKVNARILKISTPVPLPNKLVAKAVEGVEKILVVEETDPIVEMQLKNILFDMDIHVEIHGEDLIGRIGELTIDRVAQAIAKLCGLEWSPPKPIEIHIEIPPRPPVLCPGCPHRATFYALKLASRKLGVDPIYTGDIGCYSLGIAPPYRMQDTIINMGGSIGLANGFSHTVRDRPVVAILGDSTFFHAGIAPMINAVYNRSPMLILVLDNETTAMTGFQPHPGTGITARGLQGRKIGIEEIAKATGVDYVNVFDPYDITKAIETLVKGLRIVMDGGIALLVSRRICSLLALRLGLIKSRYTIDSNKCIGCLLCVKSLACPAIVVGDAKPYIVESLCRGCGVCAQICPVKAMVNKE
;
A
#
# COMPACT_ATOMS: atom_id res chain seq x y z
N MET A 1 3.93 9.39 35.28
CA MET A 1 3.36 9.10 33.95
C MET A 1 3.18 7.60 33.86
N ALA A 2 1.94 7.10 33.81
CA ALA A 2 1.72 5.68 33.59
C ALA A 2 2.34 5.32 32.23
N LYS A 3 3.31 4.39 32.18
CA LYS A 3 3.75 3.82 30.91
C LYS A 3 2.49 3.28 30.25
N HIS A 4 2.09 3.84 29.11
CA HIS A 4 1.13 3.17 28.25
C HIS A 4 1.77 1.84 27.86
N VAL A 5 1.38 0.75 28.52
CA VAL A 5 1.82 -0.59 28.11
C VAL A 5 1.24 -0.81 26.73
N HIS A 6 2.08 -0.76 25.70
CA HIS A 6 1.66 -1.05 24.34
C HIS A 6 1.02 -2.44 24.35
N ARG A 7 -0.20 -2.58 23.82
CA ARG A 7 -0.95 -3.85 23.86
C ARG A 7 -0.14 -5.01 23.26
N ILE A 8 0.70 -4.70 22.29
CA ILE A 8 1.59 -5.64 21.62
C ILE A 8 2.76 -6.13 22.48
N LEU A 9 3.04 -5.51 23.63
CA LEU A 9 4.02 -5.95 24.63
C LEU A 9 3.38 -6.63 25.83
N GLY A 10 2.09 -6.96 25.75
CA GLY A 10 1.38 -7.67 26.81
C GLY A 10 2.00 -9.02 27.16
N GLU A 11 1.76 -9.47 28.39
CA GLU A 11 2.29 -10.71 28.95
C GLU A 11 1.80 -11.96 28.19
N SER A 12 2.61 -13.02 28.26
CA SER A 12 2.27 -14.31 27.66
C SER A 12 0.94 -14.85 28.20
N SER A 13 0.19 -15.56 27.35
CA SER A 13 -1.12 -16.14 27.65
C SER A 13 -2.27 -15.15 27.91
N THR A 14 -2.02 -13.85 27.88
CA THR A 14 -3.10 -12.85 27.87
C THR A 14 -3.76 -12.75 26.51
N THR A 15 -5.00 -12.27 26.45
CA THR A 15 -5.73 -12.02 25.21
C THR A 15 -5.97 -10.53 25.05
N VAL A 16 -5.60 -9.99 23.90
CA VAL A 16 -5.74 -8.57 23.57
C VAL A 16 -6.46 -8.39 22.24
N PHE A 17 -7.12 -7.25 22.06
CA PHE A 17 -7.82 -6.94 20.81
C PHE A 17 -6.87 -6.22 19.85
N LEU A 18 -6.43 -6.93 18.81
CA LEU A 18 -5.43 -6.46 17.84
C LEU A 18 -5.99 -6.44 16.42
N LEU A 19 -5.55 -5.46 15.64
CA LEU A 19 -5.66 -5.43 14.19
C LEU A 19 -4.80 -6.55 13.58
N GLY A 20 -5.17 -7.10 12.41
CA GLY A 20 -4.33 -8.10 11.73
C GLY A 20 -2.89 -7.66 11.54
N ASN A 21 -2.66 -6.41 11.12
CA ASN A 21 -1.31 -5.85 10.99
C ASN A 21 -0.56 -5.74 12.34
N GLU A 22 -1.25 -5.39 13.43
CA GLU A 22 -0.67 -5.39 14.79
C GLU A 22 -0.34 -6.83 15.24
N ALA A 23 -1.14 -7.81 14.84
CA ALA A 23 -0.89 -9.22 15.13
C ALA A 23 0.32 -9.77 14.36
N ILE A 24 0.54 -9.34 13.10
CA ILE A 24 1.76 -9.64 12.34
C ILE A 24 2.98 -9.07 13.08
N ALA A 25 2.94 -7.79 13.47
CA ALA A 25 4.00 -7.18 14.27
C ALA A 25 4.27 -7.98 15.57
N ARG A 26 3.22 -8.49 16.22
CA ARG A 26 3.35 -9.29 17.45
C ARG A 26 4.09 -10.59 17.19
N GLY A 27 3.74 -11.30 16.12
CA GLY A 27 4.41 -12.54 15.73
C GLY A 27 5.91 -12.34 15.47
N ALA A 28 6.29 -11.22 14.85
CA ALA A 28 7.69 -10.87 14.63
C ALA A 28 8.44 -10.60 15.95
N ILE A 29 7.82 -9.92 16.91
CA ILE A 29 8.39 -9.68 18.24
C ILE A 29 8.52 -11.00 19.02
N GLU A 30 7.50 -11.87 18.98
CA GLU A 30 7.55 -13.19 19.62
C GLU A 30 8.71 -14.06 19.09
N TYR A 31 9.05 -13.92 17.81
CA TYR A 31 10.20 -14.62 17.21
C TYR A 31 11.57 -14.05 17.64
N GLY A 32 11.64 -12.77 18.02
CA GLY A 32 12.88 -12.06 18.36
C GLY A 32 13.52 -11.34 17.17
N ILE A 33 12.69 -10.69 16.34
CA ILE A 33 13.15 -9.87 15.20
C ILE A 33 14.14 -8.78 15.64
N GLY A 34 15.16 -8.51 14.81
CA GLY A 34 16.13 -7.43 15.06
C GLY A 34 15.95 -6.21 14.16
N VAL A 35 15.47 -6.41 12.92
CA VAL A 35 15.37 -5.36 11.89
C VAL A 35 14.02 -5.42 11.18
N ALA A 36 13.34 -4.28 11.01
CA ALA A 36 12.16 -4.17 10.16
C ALA A 36 12.17 -2.89 9.31
N ALA A 37 11.77 -3.00 8.04
CA ALA A 37 11.73 -1.85 7.14
C ALA A 37 10.59 -1.92 6.12
N ALA A 38 10.01 -0.77 5.76
CA ALA A 38 9.00 -0.67 4.70
C ALA A 38 9.00 0.71 4.04
N TYR A 39 8.29 0.82 2.92
CA TYR A 39 7.76 2.10 2.44
C TYR A 39 6.28 2.22 2.83
N PRO A 40 5.76 3.41 3.18
CA PRO A 40 4.36 3.56 3.57
C PRO A 40 3.38 3.19 2.44
N GLY A 41 2.48 2.25 2.72
CA GLY A 41 1.44 1.80 1.80
C GLY A 41 0.32 1.07 2.55
N THR A 42 -0.92 1.45 2.30
CA THR A 42 -2.11 0.73 2.81
C THR A 42 -2.38 -0.46 1.90
N PRO A 43 -2.67 -1.67 2.41
CA PRO A 43 -3.08 -2.01 3.78
C PRO A 43 -1.97 -2.63 4.67
N SER A 44 -0.69 -2.29 4.51
CA SER A 44 0.42 -2.86 5.33
C SER A 44 1.05 -1.92 6.36
N SER A 45 0.71 -0.63 6.32
CA SER A 45 1.46 0.43 7.01
C SER A 45 1.50 0.29 8.53
N GLU A 46 0.45 -0.26 9.14
CA GLU A 46 0.35 -0.41 10.58
C GLU A 46 1.41 -1.38 11.12
N ILE A 47 1.93 -2.32 10.33
CA ILE A 47 2.96 -3.27 10.78
C ILE A 47 4.21 -2.53 11.25
N ILE A 48 4.79 -1.69 10.38
CA ILE A 48 5.99 -0.91 10.71
C ILE A 48 5.67 0.21 11.68
N GLY A 49 4.48 0.83 11.58
CA GLY A 49 4.03 1.82 12.56
C GLY A 49 4.04 1.26 13.99
N THR A 50 3.43 0.09 14.19
CA THR A 50 3.39 -0.57 15.50
C THR A 50 4.76 -1.02 15.98
N LEU A 51 5.62 -1.56 15.09
CA LEU A 51 7.00 -1.91 15.47
C LEU A 51 7.82 -0.68 15.85
N ALA A 52 7.64 0.44 15.16
CA ALA A 52 8.36 1.68 15.43
C ALA A 52 8.01 2.28 16.80
N GLU A 53 6.76 2.16 17.25
CA GLU A 53 6.31 2.61 18.58
C GLU A 53 7.07 1.91 19.71
N VAL A 54 7.37 0.62 19.56
CA VAL A 54 8.03 -0.21 20.59
C VAL A 54 9.52 -0.43 20.35
N ALA A 55 10.06 0.07 19.23
CA ALA A 55 11.42 -0.22 18.80
C ALA A 55 12.49 0.17 19.83
N ASN A 56 12.31 1.33 20.49
CA ASN A 56 13.23 1.84 21.50
C ASN A 56 13.23 0.95 22.77
N GLU A 57 12.07 0.43 23.16
CA GLU A 57 11.93 -0.44 24.34
C GLU A 57 12.50 -1.83 24.08
N LEU A 58 12.37 -2.35 22.85
CA LEU A 58 12.88 -3.66 22.44
C LEU A 58 14.36 -3.64 21.98
N GLY A 59 14.94 -2.46 21.73
CA GLY A 59 16.30 -2.33 21.21
C GLY A 59 16.46 -2.76 19.74
N ILE A 60 15.37 -2.81 18.97
CA ILE A 60 15.36 -3.23 17.56
C ILE A 60 15.51 -2.03 16.61
N TYR A 61 15.94 -2.30 15.38
CA TYR A 61 16.01 -1.29 14.32
C TYR A 61 14.75 -1.31 13.45
N VAL A 62 14.10 -0.16 13.31
CA VAL A 62 12.88 -0.01 12.50
C VAL A 62 12.96 1.27 11.68
N GLU A 63 12.66 1.21 10.39
CA GLU A 63 12.65 2.38 9.52
C GLU A 63 11.55 2.41 8.45
N TRP A 64 11.22 3.64 8.02
CA TRP A 64 10.54 3.91 6.76
C TRP A 64 11.62 4.23 5.72
N SER A 65 11.79 3.33 4.75
CA SER A 65 12.75 3.49 3.66
C SER A 65 12.16 4.36 2.55
N THR A 66 12.98 4.75 1.58
CA THR A 66 12.55 5.59 0.45
C THR A 66 11.60 4.88 -0.50
N ASN A 67 11.80 3.58 -0.72
CA ASN A 67 10.91 2.71 -1.49
C ASN A 67 11.03 1.25 -1.02
N GLU A 68 10.18 0.39 -1.55
CA GLU A 68 10.08 -1.01 -1.17
C GLU A 68 11.35 -1.79 -1.53
N LYS A 69 12.03 -1.44 -2.63
CA LYS A 69 13.31 -2.06 -3.00
C LYS A 69 14.36 -1.82 -1.91
N THR A 70 14.52 -0.56 -1.47
CA THR A 70 15.47 -0.21 -0.41
C THR A 70 15.09 -0.87 0.92
N ALA A 71 13.80 -0.90 1.27
CA ALA A 71 13.31 -1.57 2.46
C ALA A 71 13.62 -3.08 2.44
N PHE A 72 13.39 -3.73 1.30
CA PHE A 72 13.70 -5.13 1.08
C PHE A 72 15.19 -5.39 1.26
N GLU A 73 16.04 -4.63 0.56
CA GLU A 73 17.50 -4.81 0.59
C GLU A 73 18.07 -4.62 2.01
N LEU A 74 17.56 -3.65 2.76
CA LEU A 74 17.99 -3.42 4.14
C LEU A 74 17.62 -4.59 5.05
N ALA A 75 16.36 -5.03 5.02
CA ALA A 75 15.93 -6.17 5.82
C ALA A 75 16.65 -7.46 5.38
N TYR A 76 16.82 -7.66 4.08
CA TYR A 76 17.50 -8.81 3.52
C TYR A 76 19.00 -8.87 3.92
N ALA A 77 19.70 -7.73 3.93
CA ALA A 77 21.08 -7.65 4.40
C ALA A 77 21.22 -8.03 5.89
N ALA A 78 20.24 -7.70 6.72
CA ALA A 78 20.19 -8.15 8.11
C ALA A 78 20.07 -9.69 8.20
N ALA A 79 19.18 -10.28 7.41
CA ALA A 79 19.00 -11.73 7.36
C ALA A 79 20.23 -12.47 6.83
N MET A 80 20.93 -11.92 5.82
CA MET A 80 22.22 -12.43 5.33
C MET A 80 23.30 -12.41 6.43
N SER A 81 23.22 -11.43 7.33
CA SER A 81 24.15 -11.25 8.45
C SER A 81 23.78 -12.06 9.69
N GLY A 82 22.70 -12.86 9.65
CA GLY A 82 22.25 -13.67 10.79
C GLY A 82 21.37 -12.92 11.80
N VAL A 83 20.79 -11.78 11.40
CA VAL A 83 19.81 -11.02 12.19
C VAL A 83 18.41 -11.25 11.60
N PRO A 84 17.43 -11.79 12.35
CA PRO A 84 16.09 -11.98 11.84
C PRO A 84 15.45 -10.65 11.46
N SER A 85 14.74 -10.63 10.34
CA SER A 85 14.21 -9.40 9.78
C SER A 85 12.90 -9.58 9.02
N LEU A 86 12.22 -8.46 8.82
CA LEU A 86 10.95 -8.39 8.11
C LEU A 86 10.91 -7.16 7.22
N THR A 87 10.36 -7.32 6.03
CA THR A 87 9.93 -6.18 5.21
C THR A 87 8.43 -6.26 4.95
N ALA A 88 7.75 -5.13 4.91
CA ALA A 88 6.31 -5.06 4.67
C ALA A 88 6.00 -4.09 3.54
N MET A 89 5.03 -4.46 2.70
CA MET A 89 4.55 -3.63 1.61
C MET A 89 3.15 -4.07 1.17
N LYS A 90 2.43 -3.21 0.46
CA LYS A 90 1.23 -3.63 -0.27
C LYS A 90 1.61 -4.42 -1.53
N HIS A 91 0.67 -5.10 -2.16
CA HIS A 91 0.93 -5.97 -3.31
C HIS A 91 1.75 -5.30 -4.41
N VAL A 92 1.37 -4.10 -4.85
CA VAL A 92 2.12 -3.38 -5.90
C VAL A 92 3.52 -2.94 -5.48
N GLY A 93 3.77 -2.82 -4.17
CA GLY A 93 5.09 -2.53 -3.64
C GLY A 93 6.08 -3.68 -3.87
N LEU A 94 5.58 -4.92 -3.91
CA LEU A 94 6.41 -6.07 -4.25
C LEU A 94 6.87 -6.04 -5.72
N ASN A 95 6.14 -5.34 -6.61
CA ASN A 95 6.62 -5.06 -7.97
C ASN A 95 7.88 -4.19 -7.94
N VAL A 96 7.95 -3.20 -7.04
CA VAL A 96 9.13 -2.33 -6.88
C VAL A 96 10.31 -3.11 -6.30
N ALA A 97 10.04 -4.06 -5.41
CA ALA A 97 11.04 -4.93 -4.79
C ALA A 97 11.30 -6.25 -5.55
N SER A 98 10.76 -6.43 -6.77
CA SER A 98 10.78 -7.75 -7.42
C SER A 98 12.18 -8.21 -7.81
N ASP A 99 13.07 -7.29 -8.18
CA ASP A 99 14.45 -7.60 -8.55
C ASP A 99 15.26 -8.24 -7.40
N PRO A 100 15.36 -7.61 -6.20
CA PRO A 100 16.01 -8.26 -5.07
C PRO A 100 15.24 -9.48 -4.55
N LEU A 101 13.90 -9.53 -4.70
CA LEU A 101 13.10 -10.71 -4.36
C LEU A 101 13.57 -11.94 -5.15
N MET A 102 13.68 -11.83 -6.48
CA MET A 102 14.11 -12.95 -7.34
C MET A 102 15.53 -13.42 -6.97
N SER A 103 16.43 -12.49 -6.70
CA SER A 103 17.81 -12.81 -6.31
C SER A 103 17.87 -13.50 -4.94
N SER A 104 17.04 -13.07 -3.98
CA SER A 104 17.03 -13.60 -2.61
C SER A 104 16.71 -15.10 -2.53
N ALA A 105 15.93 -15.61 -3.48
CA ALA A 105 15.62 -17.04 -3.56
C ALA A 105 16.86 -17.89 -3.90
N TYR A 106 17.79 -17.35 -4.70
CA TYR A 106 18.99 -18.08 -5.12
C TYR A 106 20.04 -18.13 -4.01
N THR A 107 20.24 -17.00 -3.35
CA THR A 107 21.28 -16.80 -2.32
C THR A 107 20.83 -17.31 -0.94
N GLY A 108 19.52 -17.34 -0.69
CA GLY A 108 18.93 -17.71 0.58
C GLY A 108 19.25 -16.71 1.70
N VAL A 109 19.11 -17.14 2.95
CA VAL A 109 19.33 -16.30 4.15
C VAL A 109 20.15 -17.04 5.22
N LYS A 110 20.58 -16.33 6.28
CA LYS A 110 21.26 -16.92 7.44
C LYS A 110 20.41 -16.90 8.72
N ALA A 111 19.46 -15.98 8.80
CA ALA A 111 18.42 -15.91 9.83
C ALA A 111 17.04 -15.73 9.20
N GLY A 112 15.98 -15.88 9.99
CA GLY A 112 14.60 -15.77 9.50
C GLY A 112 14.33 -14.45 8.78
N PHE A 113 13.83 -14.52 7.55
CA PHE A 113 13.46 -13.37 6.73
C PHE A 113 12.04 -13.52 6.19
N LEU A 114 11.17 -12.61 6.60
CA LEU A 114 9.77 -12.61 6.18
C LEU A 114 9.44 -11.39 5.32
N ILE A 115 8.80 -11.65 4.18
CA ILE A 115 8.32 -10.62 3.25
C ILE A 115 6.80 -10.58 3.40
N VAL A 116 6.28 -9.51 3.99
CA VAL A 116 4.82 -9.33 4.14
C VAL A 116 4.29 -8.58 2.94
N SER A 117 3.43 -9.23 2.16
CA SER A 117 2.65 -8.63 1.06
C SER A 117 1.20 -8.51 1.49
N ALA A 118 0.71 -7.29 1.66
CA ALA A 118 -0.70 -7.04 1.94
C ALA A 118 -1.43 -6.69 0.62
N ASP A 119 -2.21 -7.63 0.12
CA ASP A 119 -2.97 -7.47 -1.12
C ASP A 119 -4.28 -6.70 -0.85
N ASP A 120 -4.76 -5.94 -1.85
CA ASP A 120 -5.98 -5.12 -1.78
C ASP A 120 -7.02 -5.55 -2.81
N PRO A 121 -7.68 -6.73 -2.61
CA PRO A 121 -8.84 -7.13 -3.41
C PRO A 121 -9.88 -6.00 -3.41
N TYR A 122 -10.58 -5.81 -4.52
CA TYR A 122 -11.50 -4.68 -4.76
C TYR A 122 -10.84 -3.29 -4.84
N MET A 123 -9.51 -3.18 -4.70
CA MET A 123 -8.75 -1.95 -4.91
C MET A 123 -9.26 -0.77 -4.07
N HIS A 124 -9.49 -0.98 -2.78
CA HIS A 124 -9.97 0.09 -1.90
C HIS A 124 -9.04 1.31 -1.88
N SER A 125 -7.74 1.08 -2.08
CA SER A 125 -6.70 2.11 -2.04
C SER A 125 -5.57 1.87 -3.05
N SER A 126 -5.85 1.10 -4.10
CA SER A 126 -4.85 0.64 -5.07
C SER A 126 -5.24 0.94 -6.51
N GLN A 127 -4.23 0.99 -7.37
CA GLN A 127 -4.33 1.32 -8.78
C GLN A 127 -4.82 0.13 -9.62
N ASN A 128 -4.56 -1.08 -9.13
CA ASN A 128 -4.93 -2.35 -9.75
C ASN A 128 -5.13 -3.46 -8.70
N GLU A 129 -5.79 -4.53 -9.12
CA GLU A 129 -5.90 -5.80 -8.41
C GLU A 129 -4.73 -6.71 -8.86
N GLN A 130 -4.04 -7.33 -7.91
CA GLN A 130 -2.99 -8.33 -8.20
C GLN A 130 -3.02 -9.43 -7.15
N ASP A 131 -2.55 -10.61 -7.54
CA ASP A 131 -2.40 -11.75 -6.67
C ASP A 131 -0.92 -12.10 -6.47
N ASN A 132 -0.37 -11.76 -5.30
CA ASN A 132 1.06 -11.93 -5.07
C ASN A 132 1.48 -13.37 -4.75
N ARG A 133 0.56 -14.35 -4.78
CA ARG A 133 0.97 -15.76 -4.83
C ARG A 133 1.76 -16.09 -6.10
N TRP A 134 1.54 -15.35 -7.21
CA TRP A 134 2.35 -15.46 -8.42
C TRP A 134 3.83 -15.19 -8.17
N TYR A 135 4.17 -14.25 -7.28
CA TYR A 135 5.56 -14.00 -6.92
C TYR A 135 6.18 -15.20 -6.21
N GLY A 136 5.43 -15.89 -5.35
CA GLY A 136 5.89 -17.12 -4.71
C GLY A 136 6.22 -18.22 -5.72
N LEU A 137 5.33 -18.43 -6.70
CA LEU A 137 5.53 -19.41 -7.78
C LEU A 137 6.73 -19.04 -8.65
N HIS A 138 6.82 -17.78 -9.09
CA HIS A 138 7.87 -17.31 -9.98
C HIS A 138 9.25 -17.36 -9.30
N ALA A 139 9.33 -16.94 -8.04
CA ALA A 139 10.58 -16.85 -7.29
C ALA A 139 10.99 -18.16 -6.61
N TYR A 140 10.14 -19.20 -6.57
CA TYR A 140 10.33 -20.40 -5.74
C TYR A 140 10.43 -20.04 -4.24
N ILE A 141 9.55 -19.14 -3.79
CA ILE A 141 9.47 -18.68 -2.40
C ILE A 141 8.11 -19.12 -1.83
N PRO A 142 8.06 -19.90 -0.74
CA PRO A 142 6.79 -20.31 -0.18
C PRO A 142 5.96 -19.13 0.33
N VAL A 143 4.64 -19.24 0.17
CA VAL A 143 3.67 -18.24 0.60
C VAL A 143 2.84 -18.82 1.73
N LEU A 144 2.74 -18.06 2.82
CA LEU A 144 1.86 -18.32 3.95
C LEU A 144 0.66 -17.37 3.89
N GLU A 145 -0.54 -17.89 4.19
CA GLU A 145 -1.78 -17.13 4.23
C GLU A 145 -2.55 -17.34 5.53
N PRO A 146 -2.72 -16.30 6.36
CA PRO A 146 -3.57 -16.35 7.53
C PRO A 146 -5.05 -16.20 7.17
N SER A 147 -5.92 -16.88 7.93
CA SER A 147 -7.38 -16.73 7.79
C SER A 147 -7.97 -15.66 8.70
N ASN A 148 -7.22 -15.21 9.71
CA ASN A 148 -7.67 -14.25 10.72
C ASN A 148 -6.46 -13.64 11.48
N PRO A 149 -6.66 -12.61 12.33
CA PRO A 149 -5.57 -11.98 13.07
C PRO A 149 -4.76 -12.91 14.00
N GLN A 150 -5.40 -13.93 14.61
CA GLN A 150 -4.69 -14.89 15.47
C GLN A 150 -3.70 -15.73 14.65
N GLU A 151 -4.12 -16.23 13.49
CA GLU A 151 -3.23 -16.95 12.57
C GLU A 151 -2.18 -16.01 11.94
N ALA A 152 -2.49 -14.74 11.72
CA ALA A 152 -1.51 -13.77 11.20
C ALA A 152 -0.29 -13.64 12.13
N LYS A 153 -0.53 -13.60 13.44
CA LYS A 153 0.54 -13.67 14.46
C LYS A 153 1.35 -14.95 14.37
N GLU A 154 0.65 -16.09 14.34
CA GLU A 154 1.27 -17.41 14.42
C GLU A 154 2.05 -17.78 13.15
N LEU A 155 1.51 -17.47 11.97
CA LEU A 155 2.19 -17.70 10.69
C LEU A 155 3.34 -16.73 10.46
N THR A 156 3.32 -15.53 11.05
CA THR A 156 4.50 -14.66 11.06
C THR A 156 5.66 -15.33 11.80
N TYR A 157 5.39 -15.85 13.00
CA TYR A 157 6.40 -16.57 13.78
C TYR A 157 6.90 -17.81 13.03
N LEU A 158 5.97 -18.64 12.54
CA LEU A 158 6.30 -19.86 11.82
C LEU A 158 7.10 -19.57 10.54
N GLY A 159 6.74 -18.54 9.78
CA GLY A 159 7.44 -18.15 8.57
C GLY A 159 8.89 -17.74 8.83
N LEU A 160 9.15 -16.98 9.90
CA LEU A 160 10.50 -16.65 10.33
C LEU A 160 11.28 -17.90 10.79
N GLU A 161 10.64 -18.80 11.53
CA GLU A 161 11.23 -20.06 11.98
C GLU A 161 11.62 -20.98 10.82
N LEU A 162 10.71 -21.20 9.89
CA LEU A 162 10.95 -22.01 8.70
C LEU A 162 11.99 -21.34 7.79
N SER A 163 11.95 -20.02 7.65
CA SER A 163 12.93 -19.28 6.88
C SER A 163 14.35 -19.50 7.40
N GLU A 164 14.56 -19.43 8.72
CA GLU A 164 15.86 -19.71 9.35
C GLU A 164 16.26 -21.18 9.20
N LYS A 165 15.33 -22.11 9.42
CA LYS A 165 15.57 -23.56 9.31
C LYS A 165 16.02 -23.97 7.91
N PHE A 166 15.41 -23.41 6.87
CA PHE A 166 15.69 -23.76 5.47
C PHE A 166 16.67 -22.82 4.77
N LEU A 167 17.16 -21.80 5.49
CA LEU A 167 18.02 -20.76 4.93
C LEU A 167 17.39 -20.16 3.65
N HIS A 168 16.09 -19.89 3.68
CA HIS A 168 15.29 -19.48 2.53
C HIS A 168 14.29 -18.39 2.89
N PRO A 169 14.05 -17.36 2.07
CA PRO A 169 12.99 -16.38 2.34
C PRO A 169 11.59 -17.01 2.33
N PHE A 170 10.65 -16.37 3.02
CA PHE A 170 9.22 -16.70 3.01
C PHE A 170 8.38 -15.46 2.75
N ILE A 171 7.26 -15.62 2.04
CA ILE A 171 6.24 -14.58 1.88
C ILE A 171 5.10 -14.87 2.86
N LEU A 172 4.65 -13.85 3.58
CA LEU A 172 3.36 -13.85 4.25
C LEU A 172 2.41 -12.96 3.44
N ARG A 173 1.47 -13.57 2.73
CA ARG A 173 0.42 -12.84 2.03
C ARG A 173 -0.75 -12.61 2.99
N SER A 174 -1.13 -11.36 3.17
CA SER A 174 -2.37 -10.95 3.84
C SER A 174 -3.26 -10.24 2.84
N VAL A 175 -4.53 -10.06 3.18
CA VAL A 175 -5.51 -9.31 2.38
C VAL A 175 -6.17 -8.24 3.24
N THR A 176 -6.81 -7.23 2.63
CA THR A 176 -7.48 -6.14 3.35
C THR A 176 -8.36 -6.62 4.50
N ARG A 177 -9.13 -7.72 4.33
CA ARG A 177 -10.00 -8.29 5.38
C ARG A 177 -9.26 -8.89 6.57
N VAL A 178 -8.05 -9.41 6.39
CA VAL A 178 -7.24 -9.89 7.52
C VAL A 178 -6.47 -8.72 8.11
N SER A 179 -5.80 -7.92 7.27
CA SER A 179 -4.96 -6.80 7.67
C SER A 179 -5.69 -5.73 8.46
N HIS A 180 -6.93 -5.38 8.11
CA HIS A 180 -7.70 -4.30 8.74
C HIS A 180 -8.86 -4.76 9.63
N THR A 181 -8.96 -6.06 9.94
CA THR A 181 -9.92 -6.57 10.92
C THR A 181 -9.27 -6.66 12.30
N ARG A 182 -10.04 -6.34 13.35
CA ARG A 182 -9.63 -6.58 14.74
C ARG A 182 -10.28 -7.83 15.29
N ALA A 183 -9.50 -8.62 16.03
CA ALA A 183 -9.98 -9.80 16.72
C ALA A 183 -9.27 -9.99 18.07
N PRO A 184 -9.82 -10.79 19.00
CA PRO A 184 -9.08 -11.27 20.16
C PRO A 184 -7.90 -12.13 19.71
N VAL A 185 -6.69 -11.78 20.17
CA VAL A 185 -5.44 -12.49 19.87
C VAL A 185 -4.78 -12.89 21.19
N LYS A 186 -4.52 -14.19 21.35
CA LYS A 186 -3.78 -14.77 22.47
C LYS A 186 -2.28 -14.53 22.27
N LEU A 187 -1.62 -14.00 23.28
CA LEU A 187 -0.21 -13.61 23.24
C LEU A 187 0.71 -14.78 23.64
N GLY A 188 1.82 -14.96 22.92
CA GLY A 188 2.90 -15.90 23.24
C GLY A 188 4.03 -15.25 24.04
N SER A 189 5.07 -16.02 24.39
CA SER A 189 6.26 -15.47 25.04
C SER A 189 7.11 -14.66 24.07
N LEU A 190 7.69 -13.56 24.56
CA LEU A 190 8.62 -12.76 23.79
C LEU A 190 10.02 -13.37 23.86
N ARG A 191 10.65 -13.62 22.70
CA ARG A 191 12.08 -13.94 22.64
C ARG A 191 12.91 -12.67 22.72
N THR A 192 14.10 -12.76 23.30
CA THR A 192 15.07 -11.64 23.24
C THR A 192 15.41 -11.34 21.77
N PRO A 193 15.28 -10.08 21.33
CA PRO A 193 15.64 -9.69 19.98
C PRO A 193 17.10 -10.01 19.65
N ARG A 194 17.33 -10.61 18.48
CA ARG A 194 18.69 -10.82 17.94
C ARG A 194 19.02 -9.65 17.04
N VAL A 195 19.81 -8.71 17.54
CA VAL A 195 20.11 -7.41 16.90
C VAL A 195 21.50 -7.32 16.28
N SER A 196 22.32 -8.36 16.46
CA SER A 196 23.69 -8.42 15.95
C SER A 196 23.97 -9.78 15.32
N GLY A 197 24.83 -9.79 14.31
CA GLY A 197 25.26 -11.01 13.63
C GLY A 197 26.60 -10.82 12.92
N SER A 198 26.93 -11.76 12.02
CA SER A 198 28.17 -11.74 11.23
C SER A 198 27.89 -12.14 9.78
N PHE A 199 28.45 -11.38 8.84
CA PHE A 199 28.38 -11.68 7.42
C PHE A 199 29.52 -12.63 7.01
N PRO A 200 29.23 -13.87 6.55
CA PRO A 200 30.26 -14.78 6.07
C PRO A 200 30.68 -14.44 4.64
N ARG A 201 31.99 -14.36 4.40
CA ARG A 201 32.54 -14.02 3.08
C ARG A 201 32.52 -15.23 2.13
N GLU A 202 31.36 -15.52 1.55
CA GLU A 202 31.09 -16.65 0.64
C GLU A 202 30.61 -16.14 -0.73
N PRO A 203 31.48 -15.63 -1.61
CA PRO A 203 31.06 -15.03 -2.89
C PRO A 203 30.34 -16.03 -3.81
N GLU A 204 30.64 -17.33 -3.71
CA GLU A 204 29.94 -18.39 -4.43
C GLU A 204 28.48 -18.53 -4.03
N ARG A 205 28.10 -18.03 -2.84
CA ARG A 205 26.73 -17.99 -2.33
C ARG A 205 26.08 -16.63 -2.52
N TRP A 206 26.81 -15.53 -2.30
CA TRP A 206 26.22 -14.19 -2.24
C TRP A 206 26.28 -13.41 -3.55
N ALA A 207 27.15 -13.79 -4.49
CA ALA A 207 27.28 -13.11 -5.77
C ALA A 207 26.52 -13.88 -6.86
N VAL A 208 25.37 -13.34 -7.29
CA VAL A 208 24.48 -13.94 -8.31
C VAL A 208 25.01 -13.69 -9.72
N ILE A 209 26.23 -14.16 -9.99
CA ILE A 209 26.79 -14.19 -11.34
C ILE A 209 26.39 -15.49 -12.06
N PRO A 210 26.35 -15.53 -13.40
CA PRO A 210 25.88 -16.70 -14.14
C PRO A 210 26.55 -18.03 -13.75
N ALA A 211 27.85 -18.02 -13.41
CA ALA A 211 28.59 -19.21 -13.00
C ALA A 211 28.08 -19.82 -11.66
N HIS A 212 27.66 -18.96 -10.73
CA HIS A 212 27.13 -19.36 -9.42
C HIS A 212 25.62 -19.65 -9.52
N ALA A 213 24.86 -18.75 -10.16
CA ALA A 213 23.41 -18.80 -10.25
C ALA A 213 22.89 -20.09 -10.89
N ARG A 214 23.59 -20.63 -11.89
CA ARG A 214 23.22 -21.93 -12.52
C ARG A 214 23.29 -23.09 -11.52
N LYS A 215 24.31 -23.10 -10.65
CA LYS A 215 24.45 -24.12 -9.58
C LYS A 215 23.40 -23.92 -8.49
N MET A 216 23.20 -22.68 -8.07
CA MET A 216 22.16 -22.31 -7.10
C MET A 216 20.77 -22.72 -7.57
N LYS A 217 20.47 -22.64 -8.88
CA LYS A 217 19.16 -23.04 -9.40
C LYS A 217 18.83 -24.51 -9.15
N VAL A 218 19.82 -25.40 -9.26
CA VAL A 218 19.64 -26.83 -8.96
C VAL A 218 19.26 -27.01 -7.49
N GLU A 219 19.97 -26.33 -6.60
CA GLU A 219 19.71 -26.36 -5.17
C GLU A 219 18.35 -25.72 -4.81
N LEU A 220 17.99 -24.62 -5.44
CA LEU A 220 16.69 -23.95 -5.26
C LEU A 220 15.53 -24.88 -5.62
N VAL A 221 15.62 -25.59 -6.75
CA VAL A 221 14.58 -26.54 -7.17
C VAL A 221 14.51 -27.74 -6.21
N ARG A 222 15.65 -28.22 -5.68
CA ARG A 222 15.67 -29.27 -4.65
C ARG A 222 14.97 -28.78 -3.37
N LYS A 223 15.37 -27.62 -2.87
CA LYS A 223 14.81 -27.01 -1.66
C LYS A 223 13.31 -26.74 -1.78
N TRP A 224 12.84 -26.30 -2.94
CA TRP A 224 11.42 -26.10 -3.22
C TRP A 224 10.59 -27.37 -2.97
N ARG A 225 11.09 -28.53 -3.41
CA ARG A 225 10.42 -29.83 -3.18
C ARG A 225 10.40 -30.20 -1.70
N GLU A 226 11.51 -30.01 -1.00
CA GLU A 226 11.60 -30.28 0.44
C GLU A 226 10.67 -29.39 1.26
N LEU A 227 10.58 -28.12 0.89
CA LEU A 227 9.65 -27.18 1.49
C LEU A 227 8.20 -27.60 1.23
N ALA A 228 7.86 -28.02 0.02
CA ALA A 228 6.50 -28.52 -0.28
C ALA A 228 6.08 -29.68 0.63
N GLU A 229 7.00 -30.61 0.92
CA GLU A 229 6.75 -31.72 1.82
C GLU A 229 6.55 -31.26 3.27
N VAL A 230 7.42 -30.40 3.79
CA VAL A 230 7.33 -29.95 5.20
C VAL A 230 6.12 -29.04 5.43
N LEU A 231 5.76 -28.23 4.44
CA LEU A 231 4.57 -27.38 4.53
C LEU A 231 3.28 -28.21 4.54
N ALA A 232 3.27 -29.43 4.01
CA ALA A 232 2.11 -30.31 4.09
C ALA A 232 1.72 -30.70 5.53
N ASP A 233 2.70 -30.80 6.43
CA ASP A 233 2.53 -31.34 7.77
C ASP A 233 2.33 -30.26 8.85
N ILE A 234 2.29 -28.97 8.49
CA ILE A 234 2.06 -27.90 9.47
C ILE A 234 0.59 -27.91 9.95
N GLN A 235 0.37 -27.59 11.22
CA GLN A 235 -0.97 -27.58 11.86
C GLN A 235 -2.01 -26.64 11.20
N TYR A 236 -1.55 -25.68 10.40
CA TYR A 236 -2.42 -24.70 9.74
C TYR A 236 -3.03 -25.21 8.44
N ASN A 237 -2.49 -26.32 7.91
CA ASN A 237 -3.04 -27.09 6.82
C ASN A 237 -3.74 -28.33 7.38
N ARG A 238 -5.06 -28.46 7.18
CA ARG A 238 -5.82 -29.56 7.77
C ARG A 238 -7.08 -29.87 6.98
N VAL A 239 -7.56 -31.10 7.17
CA VAL A 239 -8.86 -31.56 6.70
C VAL A 239 -9.82 -31.61 7.88
N GLU A 240 -11.02 -31.06 7.73
CA GLU A 240 -12.11 -31.11 8.72
C GLU A 240 -13.43 -31.50 8.03
N GLY A 241 -14.36 -32.11 8.79
CA GLY A 241 -15.63 -32.59 8.25
C GLY A 241 -15.54 -33.90 7.45
N ASP A 242 -16.69 -34.45 7.08
CA ASP A 242 -16.84 -35.77 6.47
C ASP A 242 -17.77 -35.82 5.25
N GLY A 243 -18.28 -34.66 4.80
CA GLY A 243 -19.17 -34.58 3.64
C GLY A 243 -18.51 -34.93 2.30
N LYS A 244 -19.34 -35.22 1.30
CA LYS A 244 -18.91 -35.61 -0.07
C LYS A 244 -18.54 -34.43 -0.97
N LEU A 245 -18.96 -33.22 -0.61
CA LEU A 245 -18.45 -31.98 -1.19
C LEU A 245 -17.17 -31.62 -0.45
N LEU A 246 -16.07 -31.44 -1.19
CA LEU A 246 -14.83 -30.90 -0.65
C LEU A 246 -14.72 -29.41 -0.97
N VAL A 247 -14.58 -28.58 0.06
CA VAL A 247 -14.22 -27.18 -0.08
C VAL A 247 -12.73 -27.02 0.18
N VAL A 248 -11.95 -26.64 -0.82
CA VAL A 248 -10.52 -26.33 -0.69
C VAL A 248 -10.39 -24.82 -0.53
N ALA A 249 -10.01 -24.33 0.65
CA ALA A 249 -10.07 -22.91 0.95
C ALA A 249 -8.75 -22.37 1.50
N SER A 250 -8.26 -21.26 0.92
CA SER A 250 -7.02 -20.60 1.36
C SER A 250 -7.27 -19.29 2.09
N GLY A 251 -6.41 -18.98 3.07
CA GLY A 251 -6.47 -17.72 3.83
C GLY A 251 -7.86 -17.38 4.36
N VAL A 252 -8.37 -16.17 4.07
CA VAL A 252 -9.70 -15.71 4.51
C VAL A 252 -10.84 -16.55 3.91
N GLY A 253 -10.62 -17.20 2.77
CA GLY A 253 -11.60 -18.08 2.12
C GLY A 253 -12.04 -19.23 3.03
N TYR A 254 -11.17 -19.70 3.93
CA TYR A 254 -11.53 -20.70 4.94
C TYR A 254 -12.61 -20.19 5.90
N ALA A 255 -12.46 -18.97 6.42
CA ALA A 255 -13.42 -18.38 7.36
C ALA A 255 -14.79 -18.21 6.67
N TYR A 256 -14.81 -17.70 5.44
CA TYR A 256 -16.03 -17.52 4.67
C TYR A 256 -16.69 -18.85 4.30
N SER A 257 -15.91 -19.87 3.95
CA SER A 257 -16.43 -21.21 3.67
C SER A 257 -17.13 -21.82 4.89
N ARG A 258 -16.54 -21.69 6.08
CA ARG A 258 -17.15 -22.18 7.32
C ARG A 258 -18.46 -21.47 7.64
N ASP A 259 -18.49 -20.15 7.53
CA ASP A 259 -19.69 -19.37 7.81
C ASP A 259 -20.80 -19.67 6.78
N ALA A 260 -20.45 -19.81 5.50
CA ALA A 260 -21.37 -20.17 4.43
C ALA A 260 -21.96 -21.58 4.61
N LEU A 261 -21.13 -22.59 4.92
CA LEU A 261 -21.61 -23.95 5.18
C LEU A 261 -22.56 -23.99 6.39
N LYS A 262 -22.24 -23.25 7.45
CA LYS A 262 -23.11 -23.12 8.63
C LYS A 262 -24.43 -22.43 8.30
N LEU A 263 -24.39 -21.36 7.50
CA LEU A 263 -25.58 -20.62 7.05
C LEU A 263 -26.52 -21.51 6.24
N LEU A 264 -25.96 -22.30 5.32
CA LEU A 264 -26.71 -23.20 4.42
C LEU A 264 -27.08 -24.54 5.07
N LYS A 265 -26.51 -24.85 6.25
CA LYS A 265 -26.62 -26.16 6.91
C LYS A 265 -26.20 -27.33 6.02
N VAL A 266 -25.16 -27.11 5.21
CA VAL A 266 -24.58 -28.13 4.32
C VAL A 266 -23.47 -28.85 5.04
N ASN A 267 -23.50 -30.19 5.04
CA ASN A 267 -22.36 -30.99 5.47
C ASN A 267 -21.34 -31.10 4.33
N ALA A 268 -20.10 -30.66 4.60
CA ALA A 268 -19.01 -30.71 3.64
C ALA A 268 -17.71 -31.05 4.36
N ARG A 269 -16.75 -31.57 3.61
CA ARG A 269 -15.35 -31.63 4.01
C ARG A 269 -14.66 -30.33 3.62
N ILE A 270 -13.79 -29.82 4.47
CA ILE A 270 -12.99 -28.62 4.18
C ILE A 270 -11.51 -28.99 4.25
N LEU A 271 -10.78 -28.71 3.18
CA LEU A 271 -9.33 -28.65 3.17
C LEU A 271 -8.90 -27.20 3.39
N LYS A 272 -8.48 -26.88 4.60
CA LYS A 272 -7.91 -25.56 4.94
C LYS A 272 -6.46 -25.50 4.47
N ILE A 273 -6.13 -24.47 3.71
CA ILE A 273 -4.79 -24.20 3.20
C ILE A 273 -4.29 -22.85 3.74
N SER A 274 -3.21 -22.88 4.51
CA SER A 274 -2.43 -21.69 4.89
C SER A 274 -1.08 -21.62 4.16
N THR A 275 -0.78 -22.58 3.28
CA THR A 275 0.38 -22.55 2.37
C THR A 275 -0.08 -22.74 0.93
N PRO A 276 -0.70 -21.74 0.29
CA PRO A 276 -1.22 -21.88 -1.08
C PRO A 276 -0.12 -22.15 -2.11
N VAL A 277 1.14 -21.81 -1.81
CA VAL A 277 2.28 -21.93 -2.72
C VAL A 277 3.49 -22.42 -1.92
N PRO A 278 4.01 -23.63 -2.17
CA PRO A 278 3.39 -24.71 -2.96
C PRO A 278 2.17 -25.34 -2.25
N LEU A 279 1.20 -25.81 -3.03
CA LEU A 279 0.07 -26.59 -2.53
C LEU A 279 0.54 -28.00 -2.05
N PRO A 280 0.12 -28.51 -0.88
CA PRO A 280 0.65 -29.75 -0.32
C PRO A 280 0.01 -31.03 -0.87
N ASN A 281 0.73 -31.76 -1.73
CA ASN A 281 0.25 -32.94 -2.44
C ASN A 281 -0.31 -34.06 -1.53
N LYS A 282 0.41 -34.43 -0.45
CA LYS A 282 -0.02 -35.50 0.46
C LYS A 282 -1.34 -35.19 1.16
N LEU A 283 -1.53 -33.92 1.52
CA LEU A 283 -2.76 -33.48 2.17
C LEU A 283 -3.93 -33.43 1.18
N VAL A 284 -3.67 -33.00 -0.06
CA VAL A 284 -4.64 -33.07 -1.16
C VAL A 284 -5.11 -34.51 -1.38
N ALA A 285 -4.16 -35.46 -1.49
CA ALA A 285 -4.45 -36.88 -1.69
C ALA A 285 -5.44 -37.42 -0.64
N LYS A 286 -5.19 -37.13 0.64
CA LYS A 286 -6.06 -37.51 1.75
C LYS A 286 -7.43 -36.81 1.70
N ALA A 287 -7.47 -35.55 1.28
CA ALA A 287 -8.70 -34.76 1.28
C ALA A 287 -9.71 -35.22 0.22
N VAL A 288 -9.23 -35.70 -0.93
CA VAL A 288 -10.07 -36.08 -2.08
C VAL A 288 -10.66 -37.49 -2.02
N GLU A 289 -10.24 -38.32 -1.06
CA GLU A 289 -10.78 -39.68 -0.90
C GLU A 289 -12.30 -39.70 -0.69
N GLY A 290 -13.04 -40.34 -1.59
CA GLY A 290 -14.50 -40.46 -1.50
C GLY A 290 -15.28 -39.17 -1.74
N VAL A 291 -14.66 -38.16 -2.34
CA VAL A 291 -15.28 -36.88 -2.72
C VAL A 291 -15.95 -36.99 -4.09
N GLU A 292 -17.13 -36.39 -4.24
CA GLU A 292 -17.87 -36.36 -5.50
C GLU A 292 -17.66 -35.06 -6.28
N LYS A 293 -17.49 -33.94 -5.57
CA LYS A 293 -17.27 -32.61 -6.15
C LYS A 293 -16.32 -31.79 -5.30
N ILE A 294 -15.54 -30.93 -5.95
CA ILE A 294 -14.65 -29.98 -5.30
C ILE A 294 -15.07 -28.55 -5.62
N LEU A 295 -15.08 -27.69 -4.60
CA LEU A 295 -15.13 -26.24 -4.74
C LEU A 295 -13.85 -25.63 -4.20
N VAL A 296 -13.09 -24.92 -5.04
CA VAL A 296 -11.93 -24.14 -4.62
C VAL A 296 -12.38 -22.73 -4.26
N VAL A 297 -12.09 -22.30 -3.03
CA VAL A 297 -12.43 -20.98 -2.50
C VAL A 297 -11.13 -20.23 -2.21
N GLU A 298 -10.70 -19.48 -3.22
CA GLU A 298 -9.59 -18.54 -3.13
C GLU A 298 -10.01 -17.17 -3.69
N GLU A 299 -9.36 -16.11 -3.21
CA GLU A 299 -9.62 -14.74 -3.66
C GLU A 299 -8.76 -14.42 -4.89
N THR A 300 -9.15 -13.46 -5.73
CA THR A 300 -8.38 -13.02 -6.93
C THR A 300 -8.12 -14.10 -7.99
N ASP A 301 -6.93 -14.71 -8.05
CA ASP A 301 -6.55 -15.61 -9.13
C ASP A 301 -6.65 -17.11 -8.73
N PRO A 302 -6.89 -18.02 -9.69
CA PRO A 302 -7.10 -19.46 -9.45
C PRO A 302 -5.78 -20.24 -9.20
N ILE A 303 -4.96 -19.78 -8.26
CA ILE A 303 -3.62 -20.32 -7.98
C ILE A 303 -3.68 -21.71 -7.31
N VAL A 304 -4.54 -21.87 -6.33
CA VAL A 304 -4.79 -23.13 -5.63
C VAL A 304 -5.51 -24.08 -6.58
N GLU A 305 -6.52 -23.60 -7.31
CA GLU A 305 -7.26 -24.40 -8.29
C GLU A 305 -6.36 -24.96 -9.39
N MET A 306 -5.48 -24.12 -9.95
CA MET A 306 -4.51 -24.55 -10.98
C MET A 306 -3.57 -25.64 -10.46
N GLN A 307 -2.99 -25.45 -9.27
CA GLN A 307 -2.10 -26.45 -8.67
C GLN A 307 -2.86 -27.75 -8.33
N LEU A 308 -4.07 -27.62 -7.80
CA LEU A 308 -4.93 -28.75 -7.46
C LEU A 308 -5.23 -29.60 -8.70
N LYS A 309 -5.64 -28.97 -9.80
CA LYS A 309 -5.90 -29.65 -11.08
C LYS A 309 -4.68 -30.42 -11.57
N ASN A 310 -3.49 -29.82 -11.49
CA ASN A 310 -2.24 -30.49 -11.87
C ASN A 310 -1.95 -31.71 -10.98
N ILE A 311 -2.09 -31.58 -9.65
CA ILE A 311 -1.86 -32.68 -8.71
C ILE A 311 -2.84 -33.82 -8.97
N LEU A 312 -4.13 -33.53 -9.15
CA LEU A 312 -5.14 -34.56 -9.39
C LEU A 312 -4.95 -35.26 -10.73
N PHE A 313 -4.51 -34.54 -11.76
CA PHE A 313 -4.12 -35.12 -13.04
C PHE A 313 -2.95 -36.10 -12.87
N ASP A 314 -1.88 -35.70 -12.17
CA ASP A 314 -0.72 -36.57 -11.91
C ASP A 314 -1.08 -37.81 -11.07
N MET A 315 -2.14 -37.72 -10.25
CA MET A 315 -2.66 -38.82 -9.44
C MET A 315 -3.71 -39.70 -10.15
N ASP A 316 -4.07 -39.39 -11.40
CA ASP A 316 -5.17 -40.03 -12.15
C ASP A 316 -6.52 -40.01 -11.40
N ILE A 317 -6.81 -38.88 -10.71
CA ILE A 317 -8.07 -38.67 -9.98
C ILE A 317 -8.98 -37.77 -10.82
N HIS A 318 -10.11 -38.33 -11.25
CA HIS A 318 -11.12 -37.64 -12.05
C HIS A 318 -12.33 -37.27 -11.19
N VAL A 319 -12.43 -35.99 -10.82
CA VAL A 319 -13.53 -35.43 -10.02
C VAL A 319 -13.95 -34.09 -10.61
N GLU A 320 -15.23 -33.74 -10.48
CA GLU A 320 -15.72 -32.42 -10.91
C GLU A 320 -15.16 -31.33 -9.99
N ILE A 321 -14.46 -30.34 -10.57
CA ILE A 321 -13.81 -29.25 -9.84
C ILE A 321 -14.39 -27.92 -10.32
N HIS A 322 -14.90 -27.15 -9.35
CA HIS A 322 -15.32 -25.77 -9.51
C HIS A 322 -14.44 -24.83 -8.69
N GLY A 323 -14.41 -23.57 -9.07
CA GLY A 323 -13.63 -22.54 -8.40
C GLY A 323 -13.88 -21.21 -9.10
N GLU A 324 -12.99 -20.80 -10.00
CA GLU A 324 -13.08 -19.57 -10.79
C GLU A 324 -14.46 -19.38 -11.45
N ASP A 325 -15.05 -20.46 -11.97
CA ASP A 325 -16.33 -20.45 -12.67
C ASP A 325 -17.52 -20.04 -11.76
N LEU A 326 -17.40 -20.24 -10.45
CA LEU A 326 -18.43 -19.90 -9.46
C LEU A 326 -18.05 -18.76 -8.52
N ILE A 327 -16.77 -18.65 -8.17
CA ILE A 327 -16.21 -17.65 -7.24
C ILE A 327 -15.79 -16.38 -7.98
N GLY A 328 -15.39 -16.48 -9.25
CA GLY A 328 -14.91 -15.35 -10.05
C GLY A 328 -13.58 -14.75 -9.58
N ARG A 329 -13.02 -13.88 -10.41
CA ARG A 329 -11.69 -13.28 -10.18
C ARG A 329 -11.69 -11.84 -9.72
N ILE A 330 -12.84 -11.18 -9.82
CA ILE A 330 -12.94 -9.72 -9.70
C ILE A 330 -13.42 -9.36 -8.30
N GLY A 331 -12.68 -8.45 -7.68
CA GLY A 331 -13.03 -7.89 -6.39
C GLY A 331 -12.89 -8.87 -5.25
N GLU A 332 -13.25 -8.37 -4.07
CA GLU A 332 -13.08 -9.07 -2.81
C GLU A 332 -14.04 -10.25 -2.65
N LEU A 333 -13.54 -11.31 -2.05
CA LEU A 333 -14.29 -12.49 -1.66
C LEU A 333 -15.21 -12.12 -0.49
N THR A 334 -16.44 -12.59 -0.54
CA THR A 334 -17.44 -12.34 0.51
C THR A 334 -18.13 -13.64 0.90
N ILE A 335 -18.67 -13.67 2.12
CA ILE A 335 -19.48 -14.81 2.59
C ILE A 335 -20.63 -15.07 1.63
N ASP A 336 -21.28 -14.02 1.13
CA ASP A 336 -22.38 -14.11 0.18
C ASP A 336 -21.98 -14.81 -1.12
N ARG A 337 -20.81 -14.46 -1.67
CA ARG A 337 -20.29 -15.09 -2.89
C ARG A 337 -20.00 -16.58 -2.69
N VAL A 338 -19.40 -16.93 -1.55
CA VAL A 338 -19.10 -18.33 -1.20
C VAL A 338 -20.38 -19.12 -0.94
N ALA A 339 -21.36 -18.55 -0.23
CA ALA A 339 -22.66 -19.17 0.00
C ALA A 339 -23.42 -19.41 -1.31
N GLN A 340 -23.39 -18.47 -2.25
CA GLN A 340 -24.01 -18.66 -3.56
C GLN A 340 -23.39 -19.82 -4.35
N ALA A 341 -22.05 -19.93 -4.34
CA ALA A 341 -21.35 -21.01 -5.02
C ALA A 341 -21.71 -22.38 -4.41
N ILE A 342 -21.68 -22.50 -3.09
CA ILE A 342 -22.05 -23.75 -2.38
C ILE A 342 -23.52 -24.10 -2.64
N ALA A 343 -24.44 -23.12 -2.54
CA ALA A 343 -25.86 -23.35 -2.76
C ALA A 343 -26.13 -23.88 -4.19
N LYS A 344 -25.49 -23.29 -5.21
CA LYS A 344 -25.59 -23.75 -6.60
C LYS A 344 -25.09 -25.18 -6.77
N LEU A 345 -23.96 -25.54 -6.15
CA LEU A 345 -23.42 -26.90 -6.22
C LEU A 345 -24.29 -27.95 -5.52
N CYS A 346 -24.95 -27.55 -4.44
CA CYS A 346 -25.83 -28.42 -3.66
C CYS A 346 -27.29 -28.42 -4.15
N GLY A 347 -27.63 -27.65 -5.20
CA GLY A 347 -29.01 -27.52 -5.68
C GLY A 347 -29.94 -26.82 -4.67
N LEU A 348 -29.40 -25.94 -3.83
CA LEU A 348 -30.15 -25.17 -2.85
C LEU A 348 -30.51 -23.78 -3.39
N GLU A 349 -31.70 -23.29 -3.03
CA GLU A 349 -32.05 -21.90 -3.25
C GLU A 349 -31.41 -21.03 -2.17
N TRP A 350 -30.61 -20.05 -2.59
CA TRP A 350 -30.03 -19.06 -1.71
C TRP A 350 -29.90 -17.73 -2.45
N SER A 351 -30.21 -16.64 -1.74
CA SER A 351 -30.00 -15.28 -2.20
C SER A 351 -29.41 -14.46 -1.07
N PRO A 352 -28.49 -13.51 -1.35
CA PRO A 352 -27.99 -12.61 -0.33
C PRO A 352 -29.13 -11.80 0.29
N PRO A 353 -29.00 -11.35 1.55
CA PRO A 353 -29.98 -10.46 2.16
C PRO A 353 -30.21 -9.25 1.27
N LYS A 354 -31.47 -8.94 0.95
CA LYS A 354 -31.78 -7.73 0.18
C LYS A 354 -31.30 -6.51 0.98
N PRO A 355 -30.54 -5.59 0.36
CA PRO A 355 -30.23 -4.31 0.99
C PRO A 355 -31.52 -3.63 1.45
N ILE A 356 -31.50 -2.98 2.60
CA ILE A 356 -32.63 -2.16 3.05
C ILE A 356 -32.83 -1.05 2.00
N GLU A 357 -33.99 -1.01 1.36
CA GLU A 357 -34.34 0.08 0.46
C GLU A 357 -34.50 1.37 1.25
N ILE A 358 -33.62 2.34 1.01
CA ILE A 358 -33.67 3.65 1.64
C ILE A 358 -34.26 4.62 0.62
N HIS A 359 -35.47 5.14 0.86
CA HIS A 359 -36.12 6.15 0.00
C HIS A 359 -35.56 7.58 0.22
N ILE A 360 -34.30 7.68 0.63
CA ILE A 360 -33.60 8.96 0.82
C ILE A 360 -32.51 9.01 -0.25
N GLU A 361 -32.53 10.06 -1.06
CA GLU A 361 -31.44 10.33 -1.99
C GLU A 361 -30.18 10.71 -1.18
N ILE A 362 -29.27 9.76 -1.01
CA ILE A 362 -28.02 10.00 -0.28
C ILE A 362 -27.08 10.76 -1.22
N PRO A 363 -26.63 11.97 -0.85
CA PRO A 363 -25.71 12.72 -1.69
C PRO A 363 -24.39 11.95 -1.84
N PRO A 364 -23.81 11.91 -3.05
CA PRO A 364 -22.53 11.25 -3.28
C PRO A 364 -21.43 11.94 -2.47
N ARG A 365 -20.53 11.14 -1.88
CA ARG A 365 -19.37 11.62 -1.11
C ARG A 365 -18.07 11.24 -1.82
N PRO A 366 -17.74 11.91 -2.95
CA PRO A 366 -16.50 11.61 -3.64
C PRO A 366 -15.29 12.04 -2.78
N PRO A 367 -14.13 11.38 -2.94
CA PRO A 367 -12.88 11.85 -2.34
C PRO A 367 -12.57 13.29 -2.77
N VAL A 368 -12.36 14.18 -1.81
CA VAL A 368 -12.03 15.60 -2.05
C VAL A 368 -10.87 16.06 -1.19
N LEU A 369 -10.12 17.06 -1.67
CA LEU A 369 -9.05 17.69 -0.90
C LEU A 369 -9.61 18.31 0.40
N CYS A 370 -8.89 18.14 1.50
CA CYS A 370 -9.29 18.62 2.82
C CYS A 370 -9.57 20.14 2.86
N PRO A 371 -10.38 20.64 3.82
CA PRO A 371 -10.47 22.06 4.11
C PRO A 371 -9.10 22.70 4.29
N GLY A 372 -8.84 23.78 3.55
CA GLY A 372 -7.54 24.46 3.57
C GLY A 372 -6.36 23.61 3.08
N CYS A 373 -6.56 22.57 2.27
CA CYS A 373 -5.43 21.84 1.70
C CYS A 373 -4.55 22.74 0.79
N PRO A 374 -3.21 22.71 0.90
CA PRO A 374 -2.32 23.50 0.05
C PRO A 374 -2.39 23.12 -1.44
N HIS A 375 -2.58 21.85 -1.76
CA HIS A 375 -2.66 21.38 -3.15
C HIS A 375 -3.82 22.03 -3.93
N ARG A 376 -4.92 22.37 -3.24
CA ARG A 376 -6.07 23.10 -3.83
C ARG A 376 -5.66 24.49 -4.31
N ALA A 377 -4.81 25.17 -3.56
CA ALA A 377 -4.26 26.46 -3.94
C ALA A 377 -3.25 26.32 -5.09
N THR A 378 -2.40 25.29 -5.07
CA THR A 378 -1.48 24.95 -6.17
C THR A 378 -2.22 24.69 -7.49
N PHE A 379 -3.26 23.85 -7.48
CA PHE A 379 -4.04 23.55 -8.69
C PHE A 379 -4.81 24.77 -9.21
N TYR A 380 -5.35 25.59 -8.30
CA TYR A 380 -5.96 26.86 -8.69
C TYR A 380 -4.94 27.78 -9.38
N ALA A 381 -3.74 27.94 -8.82
CA ALA A 381 -2.68 28.76 -9.39
C ALA A 381 -2.17 28.20 -10.74
N LEU A 382 -1.99 26.87 -10.86
CA LEU A 382 -1.58 26.20 -12.10
C LEU A 382 -2.59 26.40 -13.23
N LYS A 383 -3.89 26.30 -12.91
CA LYS A 383 -4.98 26.55 -13.86
C LYS A 383 -4.94 27.98 -14.38
N LEU A 384 -4.71 28.95 -13.51
CA LEU A 384 -4.60 30.36 -13.91
C LEU A 384 -3.31 30.66 -14.67
N ALA A 385 -2.18 30.06 -14.29
CA ALA A 385 -0.91 30.19 -15.00
C ALA A 385 -1.02 29.67 -16.44
N SER A 386 -1.61 28.48 -16.63
CA SER A 386 -1.83 27.87 -17.95
C SER A 386 -2.74 28.76 -18.81
N ARG A 387 -3.86 29.25 -18.24
CA ARG A 387 -4.77 30.19 -18.92
C ARG A 387 -4.10 31.50 -19.31
N LYS A 388 -3.27 32.07 -18.43
CA LYS A 388 -2.55 33.33 -18.68
C LYS A 388 -1.55 33.20 -19.85
N LEU A 389 -1.00 32.01 -20.06
CA LEU A 389 -0.13 31.70 -21.19
C LEU A 389 -0.88 31.19 -22.42
N GLY A 390 -2.19 30.95 -22.33
CA GLY A 390 -2.98 30.40 -23.44
C GLY A 390 -2.59 28.96 -23.81
N VAL A 391 -2.05 28.19 -22.86
CA VAL A 391 -1.61 26.80 -23.09
C VAL A 391 -2.53 25.81 -22.36
N ASP A 392 -2.60 24.60 -22.91
CA ASP A 392 -3.29 23.46 -22.32
C ASP A 392 -2.29 22.30 -22.13
N PRO A 393 -1.55 22.28 -21.00
CA PRO A 393 -0.53 21.25 -20.77
C PRO A 393 -1.10 19.84 -20.69
N ILE A 394 -0.25 18.83 -20.90
CA ILE A 394 -0.52 17.45 -20.48
C ILE A 394 -0.04 17.31 -19.03
N TYR A 395 -0.92 16.84 -18.14
CA TYR A 395 -0.66 16.66 -16.72
C TYR A 395 -0.43 15.18 -16.38
N THR A 396 0.82 14.77 -16.20
CA THR A 396 1.16 13.42 -15.74
C THR A 396 1.24 13.38 -14.21
N GLY A 397 0.35 12.63 -13.57
CA GLY A 397 0.22 12.55 -12.13
C GLY A 397 0.71 11.25 -11.50
N ASP A 398 1.03 11.33 -10.21
CA ASP A 398 1.26 10.19 -9.33
C ASP A 398 0.05 9.87 -8.43
N ILE A 399 0.17 8.81 -7.64
CA ILE A 399 -0.80 8.44 -6.60
C ILE A 399 -0.44 9.10 -5.26
N GLY A 400 -1.36 9.91 -4.74
CA GLY A 400 -1.27 10.65 -3.48
C GLY A 400 -2.39 11.68 -3.37
N CYS A 401 -2.37 12.60 -2.39
CA CYS A 401 -3.47 13.58 -2.24
C CYS A 401 -3.71 14.42 -3.51
N TYR A 402 -2.68 14.63 -4.31
CA TYR A 402 -2.72 15.37 -5.55
C TYR A 402 -3.39 14.61 -6.71
N SER A 403 -3.68 13.30 -6.56
CA SER A 403 -4.56 12.56 -7.48
C SER A 403 -5.97 13.15 -7.52
N LEU A 404 -6.43 13.71 -6.39
CA LEU A 404 -7.73 14.37 -6.25
C LEU A 404 -7.85 15.66 -7.10
N GLY A 405 -6.74 16.12 -7.69
CA GLY A 405 -6.73 17.20 -8.69
C GLY A 405 -7.37 16.83 -10.03
N ILE A 406 -7.69 15.55 -10.26
CA ILE A 406 -8.43 15.10 -11.45
C ILE A 406 -9.89 15.60 -11.44
N ALA A 407 -10.48 15.74 -10.25
CA ALA A 407 -11.88 16.12 -10.11
C ALA A 407 -12.11 17.62 -10.37
N PRO A 408 -13.34 18.01 -10.79
CA PRO A 408 -13.73 19.41 -10.80
C PRO A 408 -13.53 20.08 -9.43
N PRO A 409 -13.14 21.37 -9.38
CA PRO A 409 -13.00 22.28 -10.52
C PRO A 409 -11.59 22.31 -11.14
N TYR A 410 -10.65 21.48 -10.69
CA TYR A 410 -9.25 21.60 -11.09
C TYR A 410 -9.02 21.04 -12.49
N ARG A 411 -9.26 19.74 -12.68
CA ARG A 411 -8.91 19.01 -13.91
C ARG A 411 -7.43 19.22 -14.30
N MET A 412 -6.53 19.03 -13.35
CA MET A 412 -5.08 19.25 -13.50
C MET A 412 -4.31 17.91 -13.43
N GLN A 413 -4.93 16.82 -13.87
CA GLN A 413 -4.37 15.47 -13.93
C GLN A 413 -5.00 14.75 -15.12
N ASP A 414 -4.19 14.26 -16.07
CA ASP A 414 -4.65 13.48 -17.23
C ASP A 414 -4.34 12.00 -17.07
N THR A 415 -3.22 11.65 -16.43
CA THR A 415 -2.81 10.25 -16.20
C THR A 415 -2.41 10.05 -14.75
N ILE A 416 -2.81 8.94 -14.13
CA ILE A 416 -2.35 8.54 -12.80
C ILE A 416 -2.15 7.02 -12.83
N ILE A 417 -0.90 6.55 -12.87
CA ILE A 417 -0.60 5.13 -13.10
C ILE A 417 -0.04 4.43 -11.86
N ASN A 418 0.98 5.00 -11.23
CA ASN A 418 1.62 4.44 -10.04
C ASN A 418 2.29 5.58 -9.23
N MET A 419 2.96 5.23 -8.14
CA MET A 419 3.77 6.18 -7.37
C MET A 419 5.12 6.38 -8.07
N GLY A 420 5.51 7.63 -8.32
CA GLY A 420 6.75 7.99 -9.01
C GLY A 420 6.74 7.86 -10.54
N GLY A 421 5.60 7.55 -11.15
CA GLY A 421 5.45 7.36 -12.61
C GLY A 421 5.30 8.65 -13.41
N SER A 422 4.91 9.75 -12.78
CA SER A 422 4.61 11.05 -13.39
C SER A 422 5.74 11.57 -14.28
N ILE A 423 6.97 11.60 -13.77
CA ILE A 423 8.15 12.07 -14.51
C ILE A 423 8.52 11.08 -15.62
N GLY A 424 8.41 9.77 -15.39
CA GLY A 424 8.68 8.76 -16.40
C GLY A 424 7.73 8.87 -17.61
N LEU A 425 6.43 9.06 -17.37
CA LEU A 425 5.46 9.33 -18.44
C LEU A 425 5.74 10.67 -19.13
N ALA A 426 6.12 11.70 -18.36
CA ALA A 426 6.47 13.00 -18.93
C ALA A 426 7.68 12.93 -19.86
N ASN A 427 8.68 12.10 -19.57
CA ASN A 427 9.79 11.83 -20.49
C ASN A 427 9.24 11.38 -21.86
N GLY A 428 8.35 10.38 -21.88
CA GLY A 428 7.74 9.90 -23.11
C GLY A 428 6.91 10.95 -23.85
N PHE A 429 6.02 11.66 -23.14
CA PHE A 429 5.20 12.70 -23.74
C PHE A 429 6.02 13.87 -24.30
N SER A 430 7.12 14.26 -23.62
CA SER A 430 8.00 15.35 -24.08
C SER A 430 8.63 15.09 -25.45
N HIS A 431 8.78 13.84 -25.86
CA HIS A 431 9.32 13.46 -27.17
C HIS A 431 8.24 13.22 -28.24
N THR A 432 7.02 12.92 -27.81
CA THR A 432 5.93 12.45 -28.69
C THR A 432 4.84 13.49 -28.94
N VAL A 433 4.72 14.50 -28.06
CA VAL A 433 3.75 15.59 -28.18
C VAL A 433 4.51 16.92 -28.21
N ARG A 434 4.31 17.72 -29.26
CA ARG A 434 5.07 18.96 -29.50
C ARG A 434 4.23 20.24 -29.42
N ASP A 435 2.92 20.13 -29.53
CA ASP A 435 1.96 21.23 -29.53
C ASP A 435 1.48 21.61 -28.13
N ARG A 436 1.81 20.81 -27.11
CA ARG A 436 1.39 21.01 -25.72
C ARG A 436 2.59 20.84 -24.78
N PRO A 437 2.79 21.75 -23.80
CA PRO A 437 3.81 21.54 -22.77
C PRO A 437 3.41 20.38 -21.84
N VAL A 438 4.39 19.77 -21.18
CA VAL A 438 4.16 18.65 -20.25
C VAL A 438 4.46 19.08 -18.82
N VAL A 439 3.57 18.74 -17.89
CA VAL A 439 3.70 19.01 -16.45
C VAL A 439 3.61 17.69 -15.68
N ALA A 440 4.72 17.26 -15.08
CA ALA A 440 4.77 16.11 -14.17
C ALA A 440 4.43 16.56 -12.75
N ILE A 441 3.39 16.00 -12.16
CA ILE A 441 2.88 16.36 -10.83
C ILE A 441 3.05 15.19 -9.87
N LEU A 442 3.85 15.40 -8.84
CA LEU A 442 4.12 14.41 -7.79
C LEU A 442 4.21 15.04 -6.41
N GLY A 443 4.11 14.22 -5.37
CA GLY A 443 4.37 14.62 -3.99
C GLY A 443 5.84 14.57 -3.62
N ASP A 444 6.16 15.14 -2.47
CA ASP A 444 7.46 15.06 -1.81
C ASP A 444 7.92 13.63 -1.53
N SER A 445 7.10 12.82 -0.85
CA SER A 445 7.40 11.41 -0.54
C SER A 445 7.62 10.58 -1.82
N THR A 446 6.80 10.79 -2.86
CA THR A 446 6.91 10.11 -4.15
C THR A 446 8.12 10.56 -4.97
N PHE A 447 8.58 11.80 -4.79
CA PHE A 447 9.84 12.26 -5.38
C PHE A 447 11.02 11.42 -4.86
N PHE A 448 11.11 11.19 -3.54
CA PHE A 448 12.14 10.33 -2.95
C PHE A 448 11.95 8.85 -3.27
N HIS A 449 10.70 8.41 -3.48
CA HIS A 449 10.38 7.01 -3.78
C HIS A 449 10.92 6.55 -5.13
N ALA A 450 10.55 7.25 -6.19
CA ALA A 450 10.96 6.87 -7.55
C ALA A 450 11.07 8.06 -8.52
N GLY A 451 10.96 9.32 -8.05
CA GLY A 451 11.05 10.51 -8.91
C GLY A 451 12.49 10.90 -9.30
N ILE A 452 13.49 10.54 -8.49
CA ILE A 452 14.90 10.96 -8.72
C ILE A 452 15.47 10.37 -10.01
N ALA A 453 15.34 9.05 -10.21
CA ALA A 453 15.88 8.38 -11.40
C ALA A 453 15.30 8.89 -12.73
N PRO A 454 13.96 9.02 -12.92
CA PRO A 454 13.40 9.57 -14.14
C PRO A 454 13.67 11.07 -14.31
N MET A 455 13.93 11.83 -13.24
CA MET A 455 14.41 13.21 -13.34
C MET A 455 15.83 13.26 -13.92
N ILE A 456 16.73 12.41 -13.44
CA ILE A 456 18.07 12.27 -14.02
C ILE A 456 17.98 11.90 -15.50
N ASN A 457 17.08 10.98 -15.86
CA ASN A 457 16.83 10.62 -17.26
C ASN A 457 16.37 11.82 -18.10
N ALA A 458 15.46 12.63 -17.56
CA ALA A 458 14.97 13.82 -18.26
C ALA A 458 16.09 14.83 -18.52
N VAL A 459 16.94 15.10 -17.51
CA VAL A 459 18.08 16.01 -17.67
C VAL A 459 19.09 15.47 -18.68
N TYR A 460 19.47 14.20 -18.55
CA TYR A 460 20.42 13.56 -19.47
C TYR A 460 19.95 13.61 -20.93
N ASN A 461 18.66 13.35 -21.18
CA ASN A 461 18.08 13.31 -22.53
C ASN A 461 17.48 14.65 -22.99
N ARG A 462 17.59 15.72 -22.20
CA ARG A 462 16.99 17.04 -22.47
C ARG A 462 15.50 16.97 -22.81
N SER A 463 14.74 16.22 -22.01
CA SER A 463 13.29 16.03 -22.15
C SER A 463 12.53 17.23 -21.55
N PRO A 464 11.97 18.17 -22.34
CA PRO A 464 11.40 19.40 -21.80
C PRO A 464 10.13 19.13 -21.00
N MET A 465 10.10 19.56 -19.73
CA MET A 465 8.93 19.38 -18.85
C MET A 465 9.01 20.27 -17.61
N LEU A 466 7.83 20.54 -17.02
CA LEU A 466 7.73 21.14 -15.68
C LEU A 466 7.50 20.03 -14.66
N ILE A 467 8.46 19.80 -13.78
CA ILE A 467 8.32 18.93 -12.61
C ILE A 467 7.77 19.77 -11.46
N LEU A 468 6.51 19.55 -11.09
CA LEU A 468 5.83 20.26 -10.02
C LEU A 468 5.67 19.35 -8.80
N VAL A 469 6.51 19.57 -7.79
CA VAL A 469 6.50 18.81 -6.54
C VAL A 469 5.59 19.47 -5.52
N LEU A 470 4.55 18.77 -5.09
CA LEU A 470 3.58 19.19 -4.09
C LEU A 470 4.03 18.71 -2.70
N ASP A 471 4.88 19.51 -2.06
CA ASP A 471 5.50 19.23 -0.77
C ASP A 471 4.59 19.66 0.38
N ASN A 472 4.01 18.68 1.07
CA ASN A 472 3.15 18.90 2.24
C ASN A 472 3.77 18.44 3.55
N GLU A 473 5.06 18.10 3.52
CA GLU A 473 5.92 17.66 4.62
C GLU A 473 5.43 16.37 5.31
N THR A 474 4.71 15.49 4.59
CA THR A 474 4.23 14.22 5.16
C THR A 474 3.68 13.23 4.11
N THR A 475 3.76 11.93 4.40
CA THR A 475 3.05 10.92 3.59
C THR A 475 1.58 10.83 4.05
N ALA A 476 0.75 11.75 3.56
CA ALA A 476 -0.55 12.06 4.17
C ALA A 476 -1.59 10.92 4.11
N MET A 477 -1.84 10.32 2.94
CA MET A 477 -2.96 9.39 2.75
C MET A 477 -2.82 8.07 3.49
N THR A 478 -1.59 7.65 3.76
CA THR A 478 -1.28 6.37 4.40
C THR A 478 -1.19 6.47 5.92
N GLY A 479 -1.26 7.66 6.51
CA GLY A 479 -1.20 7.84 7.97
C GLY A 479 -0.17 8.85 8.49
N PHE A 480 0.27 9.80 7.67
CA PHE A 480 1.20 10.88 8.03
C PHE A 480 2.63 10.39 8.34
N GLN A 481 3.09 9.34 7.67
CA GLN A 481 4.42 8.78 7.88
C GLN A 481 5.51 9.78 7.48
N PRO A 482 6.63 9.83 8.24
CA PRO A 482 7.78 10.62 7.84
C PRO A 482 8.48 10.01 6.62
N HIS A 483 9.21 10.85 5.90
CA HIS A 483 10.06 10.51 4.75
C HIS A 483 11.29 11.43 4.76
N PRO A 484 12.28 11.28 3.85
CA PRO A 484 13.52 12.06 3.90
C PRO A 484 13.35 13.59 3.93
N GLY A 485 12.26 14.11 3.34
CA GLY A 485 11.93 15.54 3.35
C GLY A 485 11.45 16.08 4.70
N THR A 486 11.10 15.21 5.66
CA THR A 486 10.61 15.61 6.99
C THR A 486 11.73 15.81 8.02
N GLY A 487 12.87 15.12 7.83
CA GLY A 487 13.95 15.11 8.82
C GLY A 487 13.63 14.34 10.12
N ILE A 488 12.58 13.52 10.14
CA ILE A 488 12.21 12.67 11.27
C ILE A 488 12.26 11.20 10.82
N THR A 489 12.74 10.29 11.67
CA THR A 489 12.77 8.85 11.37
C THR A 489 11.47 8.15 11.81
N ALA A 490 11.25 6.90 11.38
CA ALA A 490 10.09 6.11 11.80
C ALA A 490 9.94 6.01 13.32
N ARG A 491 11.08 5.97 14.05
CA ARG A 491 11.15 5.90 15.52
C ARG A 491 10.90 7.24 16.22
N GLY A 492 10.58 8.30 15.47
CA GLY A 492 10.41 9.66 15.98
C GLY A 492 11.73 10.35 16.34
N LEU A 493 12.88 9.84 15.89
CA LEU A 493 14.19 10.45 16.16
C LEU A 493 14.50 11.55 15.12
N GLN A 494 15.29 12.54 15.53
CA GLN A 494 15.77 13.58 14.63
C GLN A 494 16.76 12.99 13.61
N GLY A 495 16.41 13.09 12.33
CA GLY A 495 17.26 12.75 11.19
C GLY A 495 17.75 13.99 10.44
N ARG A 496 18.30 13.78 9.23
CA ARG A 496 18.66 14.85 8.30
C ARG A 496 17.51 15.10 7.33
N LYS A 497 17.08 16.37 7.21
CA LYS A 497 16.14 16.80 6.17
C LYS A 497 16.88 16.93 4.84
N ILE A 498 16.36 16.34 3.79
CA ILE A 498 16.94 16.43 2.44
C ILE A 498 16.07 17.34 1.58
N GLY A 499 16.66 18.40 0.99
CA GLY A 499 15.95 19.33 0.12
C GLY A 499 15.75 18.78 -1.29
N ILE A 500 14.50 18.73 -1.77
CA ILE A 500 14.16 18.35 -3.15
C ILE A 500 14.83 19.31 -4.14
N GLU A 501 14.81 20.61 -3.84
CA GLU A 501 15.44 21.67 -4.62
C GLU A 501 16.96 21.53 -4.69
N GLU A 502 17.60 20.92 -3.69
CA GLU A 502 19.05 20.71 -3.66
C GLU A 502 19.43 19.55 -4.57
N ILE A 503 18.65 18.46 -4.55
CA ILE A 503 18.81 17.33 -5.47
C ILE A 503 18.59 17.77 -6.92
N ALA A 504 17.54 18.57 -7.17
CA ALA A 504 17.24 19.09 -8.51
C ALA A 504 18.38 19.95 -9.07
N LYS A 505 18.96 20.83 -8.23
CA LYS A 505 20.13 21.64 -8.62
C LYS A 505 21.35 20.77 -8.89
N ALA A 506 21.61 19.79 -8.03
CA ALA A 506 22.77 18.90 -8.16
C ALA A 506 22.69 18.00 -9.41
N THR A 507 21.48 17.72 -9.90
CA THR A 507 21.26 16.90 -11.10
C THR A 507 21.29 17.69 -12.41
N GLY A 508 21.31 19.03 -12.36
CA GLY A 508 21.45 19.89 -13.55
C GLY A 508 20.12 20.39 -14.14
N VAL A 509 19.04 20.46 -13.37
CA VAL A 509 17.77 21.08 -13.82
C VAL A 509 17.96 22.57 -14.09
N ASP A 510 17.48 23.06 -15.24
CA ASP A 510 17.74 24.44 -15.72
C ASP A 510 17.18 25.52 -14.79
N TYR A 511 16.03 25.26 -14.17
CA TYR A 511 15.42 26.19 -13.21
C TYR A 511 14.77 25.48 -12.04
N VAL A 512 15.16 25.89 -10.83
CA VAL A 512 14.63 25.36 -9.58
C VAL A 512 14.09 26.48 -8.70
N ASN A 513 12.87 26.34 -8.20
CA ASN A 513 12.27 27.31 -7.27
C ASN A 513 11.36 26.67 -6.22
N VAL A 514 11.21 27.32 -5.07
CA VAL A 514 10.30 26.90 -3.99
C VAL A 514 9.34 28.05 -3.69
N PHE A 515 8.04 27.78 -3.63
CA PHE A 515 7.02 28.78 -3.35
C PHE A 515 5.96 28.28 -2.37
N ASP A 516 5.31 29.23 -1.70
CA ASP A 516 4.14 28.98 -0.85
C ASP A 516 2.86 29.00 -1.70
N PRO A 517 2.10 27.90 -1.80
CA PRO A 517 0.84 27.91 -2.53
C PRO A 517 -0.25 28.77 -1.89
N TYR A 518 -0.14 29.18 -0.61
CA TYR A 518 -1.07 30.11 0.00
C TYR A 518 -0.85 31.56 -0.43
N ASP A 519 0.31 31.92 -1.00
CA ASP A 519 0.51 33.20 -1.69
C ASP A 519 0.14 33.02 -3.16
N ILE A 520 -1.14 33.25 -3.49
CA ILE A 520 -1.69 32.93 -4.81
C ILE A 520 -1.02 33.74 -5.92
N THR A 521 -0.71 35.01 -5.67
CA THR A 521 -0.07 35.87 -6.67
C THR A 521 1.32 35.34 -7.02
N LYS A 522 2.15 35.10 -6.01
CA LYS A 522 3.50 34.57 -6.19
C LYS A 522 3.50 33.16 -6.78
N ALA A 523 2.55 32.32 -6.38
CA ALA A 523 2.38 30.99 -6.94
C ALA A 523 2.10 31.04 -8.46
N ILE A 524 1.18 31.90 -8.91
CA ILE A 524 0.87 32.07 -10.34
C ILE A 524 2.11 32.57 -11.10
N GLU A 525 2.81 33.57 -10.60
CA GLU A 525 4.01 34.12 -11.23
C GLU A 525 5.12 33.06 -11.40
N THR A 526 5.34 32.26 -10.35
CA THR A 526 6.36 31.21 -10.35
C THR A 526 6.02 30.09 -11.34
N LEU A 527 4.76 29.68 -11.41
CA LEU A 527 4.27 28.67 -12.35
C LEU A 527 4.33 29.16 -13.81
N VAL A 528 3.98 30.43 -14.06
CA VAL A 528 4.13 31.06 -15.39
C VAL A 528 5.58 31.03 -15.85
N LYS A 529 6.53 31.35 -14.96
CA LYS A 529 7.95 31.31 -15.29
C LYS A 529 8.43 29.89 -15.60
N GLY A 530 8.02 28.90 -14.81
CA GLY A 530 8.34 27.49 -15.06
C GLY A 530 7.81 27.00 -16.41
N LEU A 531 6.54 27.28 -16.72
CA LEU A 531 5.93 26.89 -17.99
C LEU A 531 6.62 27.53 -19.21
N ARG A 532 7.04 28.80 -19.12
CA ARG A 532 7.80 29.45 -20.20
C ARG A 532 9.11 28.74 -20.51
N ILE A 533 9.86 28.34 -19.48
CA ILE A 533 11.12 27.60 -19.65
C ILE A 533 10.90 26.29 -20.39
N VAL A 534 9.80 25.59 -20.09
CA VAL A 534 9.43 24.35 -20.80
C VAL A 534 9.06 24.61 -22.25
N MET A 535 8.32 25.70 -22.52
CA MET A 535 7.99 26.11 -23.89
C MET A 535 9.23 26.48 -24.71
N ASP A 536 10.28 26.96 -24.04
CA ASP A 536 11.59 27.25 -24.65
C ASP A 536 12.49 25.98 -24.76
N GLY A 537 11.97 24.80 -24.42
CA GLY A 537 12.67 23.51 -24.53
C GLY A 537 13.51 23.13 -23.30
N GLY A 538 13.38 23.84 -22.19
CA GLY A 538 14.09 23.57 -20.94
C GLY A 538 13.32 22.69 -19.94
N ILE A 539 13.96 22.42 -18.82
CA ILE A 539 13.43 21.63 -17.71
C ILE A 539 13.34 22.51 -16.45
N ALA A 540 12.16 22.61 -15.87
CA ALA A 540 11.95 23.34 -14.62
C ALA A 540 11.48 22.40 -13.51
N LEU A 541 12.00 22.56 -12.30
CA LEU A 541 11.47 21.92 -11.09
C LEU A 541 10.97 22.97 -10.09
N LEU A 542 9.69 22.92 -9.76
CA LEU A 542 9.08 23.84 -8.81
C LEU A 542 8.54 23.05 -7.61
N VAL A 543 8.88 23.50 -6.40
CA VAL A 543 8.39 22.92 -5.15
C VAL A 543 7.33 23.82 -4.54
N SER A 544 6.08 23.36 -4.53
CA SER A 544 4.96 23.99 -3.86
C SER A 544 4.91 23.53 -2.40
N ARG A 545 5.58 24.24 -1.49
CA ARG A 545 5.82 23.79 -0.10
C ARG A 545 4.88 24.44 0.92
N ARG A 546 4.10 23.60 1.62
CA ARG A 546 3.25 23.99 2.76
C ARG A 546 2.78 22.76 3.54
N ILE A 547 2.97 22.75 4.86
CA ILE A 547 2.51 21.67 5.73
C ILE A 547 1.05 21.26 5.47
N CYS A 548 0.79 19.95 5.48
CA CYS A 548 -0.55 19.40 5.36
C CYS A 548 -1.52 20.00 6.40
N SER A 549 -2.67 20.48 5.94
CA SER A 549 -3.68 21.13 6.80
C SER A 549 -4.19 20.26 7.96
N LEU A 550 -4.27 18.93 7.77
CA LEU A 550 -4.68 18.01 8.82
C LEU A 550 -3.56 17.76 9.83
N LEU A 551 -2.31 17.69 9.38
CA LEU A 551 -1.16 17.58 10.26
C LEU A 551 -1.00 18.85 11.10
N ALA A 552 -1.11 20.02 10.46
CA ALA A 552 -1.10 21.30 11.15
C ALA A 552 -2.20 21.42 12.21
N LEU A 553 -3.40 20.86 11.96
CA LEU A 553 -4.46 20.78 12.97
C LEU A 553 -4.05 19.89 14.16
N ARG A 554 -3.51 18.69 13.90
CA ARG A 554 -3.06 17.75 14.95
C ARG A 554 -1.96 18.36 15.82
N LEU A 555 -1.10 19.18 15.23
CA LEU A 555 -0.02 19.89 15.93
C LEU A 555 -0.47 21.21 16.58
N GLY A 556 -1.75 21.59 16.49
CA GLY A 556 -2.26 22.82 17.09
C GLY A 556 -1.78 24.12 16.40
N LEU A 557 -1.37 24.05 15.14
CA LEU A 557 -0.80 25.18 14.40
C LEU A 557 -1.86 26.08 13.75
N ILE A 558 -3.14 25.69 13.76
CA ILE A 558 -4.20 26.47 13.12
C ILE A 558 -4.77 27.50 14.10
N LYS A 559 -4.41 28.78 13.89
CA LYS A 559 -4.74 29.87 14.81
C LYS A 559 -5.89 30.78 14.39
N SER A 560 -6.28 30.77 13.11
CA SER A 560 -7.29 31.69 12.59
C SER A 560 -8.44 30.98 11.89
N ARG A 561 -9.57 31.68 11.76
CA ARG A 561 -10.76 31.24 11.02
C ARG A 561 -11.24 32.37 10.12
N TYR A 562 -11.96 32.02 9.06
CA TYR A 562 -12.60 33.00 8.19
C TYR A 562 -14.11 32.82 8.27
N THR A 563 -14.82 33.94 8.14
CA THR A 563 -16.27 34.00 7.92
C THR A 563 -16.59 34.81 6.67
N ILE A 564 -17.85 34.81 6.24
CA ILE A 564 -18.31 35.59 5.08
C ILE A 564 -19.21 36.72 5.56
N ASP A 565 -18.81 37.95 5.29
CA ASP A 565 -19.66 39.13 5.44
C ASP A 565 -20.77 39.08 4.38
N SER A 566 -21.99 38.76 4.82
CA SER A 566 -23.16 38.62 3.96
C SER A 566 -23.57 39.93 3.29
N ASN A 567 -23.21 41.10 3.85
CA ASN A 567 -23.52 42.39 3.26
C ASN A 567 -22.60 42.70 2.08
N LYS A 568 -21.33 42.30 2.16
CA LYS A 568 -20.36 42.46 1.05
C LYS A 568 -20.46 41.36 0.00
N CYS A 569 -20.88 40.16 0.39
CA CYS A 569 -20.91 39.03 -0.53
C CYS A 569 -21.97 39.22 -1.62
N ILE A 570 -21.55 39.13 -2.88
CA ILE A 570 -22.41 39.27 -4.07
C ILE A 570 -22.94 37.93 -4.61
N GLY A 571 -22.69 36.81 -3.92
CA GLY A 571 -23.21 35.51 -4.35
C GLY A 571 -22.61 34.95 -5.65
N CYS A 572 -21.45 35.43 -6.11
CA CYS A 572 -20.85 34.98 -7.38
C CYS A 572 -20.33 33.52 -7.36
N LEU A 573 -20.25 32.91 -6.18
CA LEU A 573 -19.80 31.53 -5.95
C LEU A 573 -18.39 31.21 -6.46
N LEU A 574 -17.52 32.20 -6.73
CA LEU A 574 -16.15 31.94 -7.17
C LEU A 574 -15.37 31.06 -6.16
N CYS A 575 -15.54 31.33 -4.86
CA CYS A 575 -14.95 30.56 -3.77
C CYS A 575 -15.42 29.09 -3.73
N VAL A 576 -16.60 28.79 -4.28
CA VAL A 576 -17.15 27.43 -4.37
C VAL A 576 -16.77 26.80 -5.72
N LYS A 577 -16.98 27.49 -6.83
CA LYS A 577 -16.82 26.96 -8.19
C LYS A 577 -15.37 26.83 -8.65
N SER A 578 -14.44 27.62 -8.09
CA SER A 578 -13.04 27.59 -8.53
C SER A 578 -12.08 27.08 -7.45
N LEU A 579 -12.33 27.42 -6.18
CA LEU A 579 -11.53 26.92 -5.07
C LEU A 579 -12.13 25.66 -4.45
N ALA A 580 -13.45 25.52 -4.38
CA ALA A 580 -14.19 24.32 -3.91
C ALA A 580 -13.87 23.82 -2.48
N CYS A 581 -13.45 24.70 -1.57
CA CYS A 581 -13.10 24.31 -0.20
C CYS A 581 -14.32 23.69 0.53
N PRO A 582 -14.21 22.49 1.16
CA PRO A 582 -15.35 21.84 1.82
C PRO A 582 -15.86 22.58 3.06
N ALA A 583 -15.09 23.55 3.58
CA ALA A 583 -15.56 24.45 4.62
C ALA A 583 -16.52 25.53 4.11
N ILE A 584 -16.68 25.71 2.79
CA ILE A 584 -17.58 26.70 2.18
C ILE A 584 -18.79 25.96 1.63
N VAL A 585 -19.96 26.22 2.21
CA VAL A 585 -21.22 25.58 1.83
C VAL A 585 -22.11 26.60 1.13
N VAL A 586 -22.87 26.14 0.13
CA VAL A 586 -23.88 26.96 -0.56
C VAL A 586 -25.13 26.97 0.31
N GLY A 587 -25.48 28.12 0.88
CA GLY A 587 -26.80 28.34 1.49
C GLY A 587 -27.84 28.74 0.44
N ASP A 588 -29.05 29.08 0.88
CA ASP A 588 -30.19 29.34 -0.01
C ASP A 588 -29.96 30.49 -1.01
N ALA A 589 -29.17 31.50 -0.63
CA ALA A 589 -28.89 32.66 -1.49
C ALA A 589 -27.39 33.03 -1.61
N LYS A 590 -26.60 32.81 -0.55
CA LYS A 590 -25.16 33.14 -0.50
C LYS A 590 -24.38 32.00 0.16
N PRO A 591 -23.09 31.82 -0.18
CA PRO A 591 -22.26 30.84 0.50
C PRO A 591 -21.91 31.32 1.91
N TYR A 592 -21.68 30.38 2.82
CA TYR A 592 -21.16 30.64 4.17
C TYR A 592 -20.00 29.69 4.50
N ILE A 593 -19.19 30.04 5.51
CA ILE A 593 -18.09 29.19 5.99
C ILE A 593 -18.53 28.45 7.25
N VAL A 594 -18.37 27.13 7.26
CA VAL A 594 -18.50 26.30 8.46
C VAL A 594 -17.22 26.47 9.30
N GLU A 595 -17.33 27.23 10.39
CA GLU A 595 -16.18 27.65 11.20
C GLU A 595 -15.38 26.48 11.81
N SER A 596 -16.06 25.40 12.21
CA SER A 596 -15.43 24.20 12.74
C SER A 596 -14.55 23.46 11.72
N LEU A 597 -14.84 23.61 10.43
CA LEU A 597 -14.08 23.01 9.33
C LEU A 597 -12.99 23.92 8.77
N CYS A 598 -13.14 25.24 8.91
CA CYS A 598 -12.19 26.20 8.35
C CYS A 598 -10.79 26.01 8.96
N ARG A 599 -9.75 26.18 8.12
CA ARG A 599 -8.34 26.02 8.51
C ARG A 599 -7.50 27.29 8.40
N GLY A 600 -8.15 28.45 8.23
CA GLY A 600 -7.45 29.74 8.29
C GLY A 600 -6.47 30.03 7.14
N CYS A 601 -6.48 29.27 6.03
CA CYS A 601 -5.46 29.42 4.97
C CYS A 601 -5.50 30.74 4.19
N GLY A 602 -6.58 31.52 4.28
CA GLY A 602 -6.69 32.85 3.64
C GLY A 602 -6.83 32.86 2.12
N VAL A 603 -6.66 31.72 1.43
CA VAL A 603 -6.74 31.64 -0.04
C VAL A 603 -8.10 32.14 -0.57
N CYS A 604 -9.20 31.78 0.09
CA CYS A 604 -10.53 32.25 -0.29
C CYS A 604 -10.69 33.78 -0.20
N ALA A 605 -9.97 34.43 0.72
CA ALA A 605 -9.98 35.88 0.89
C ALA A 605 -9.21 36.59 -0.23
N GLN A 606 -8.07 36.04 -0.65
CA GLN A 606 -7.27 36.58 -1.74
C GLN A 606 -8.00 36.56 -3.09
N ILE A 607 -8.82 35.53 -3.34
CA ILE A 607 -9.55 35.41 -4.61
C ILE A 607 -10.92 36.11 -4.61
N CYS A 608 -11.38 36.62 -3.46
CA CYS A 608 -12.69 37.24 -3.37
C CYS A 608 -12.66 38.65 -3.98
N PRO A 609 -13.38 38.93 -5.09
CA PRO A 609 -13.27 40.20 -5.80
C PRO A 609 -13.80 41.40 -4.98
N VAL A 610 -14.72 41.14 -4.05
CA VAL A 610 -15.36 42.14 -3.20
C VAL A 610 -14.87 42.10 -1.75
N LYS A 611 -13.81 41.33 -1.46
CA LYS A 611 -13.19 41.20 -0.12
C LYS A 611 -14.21 40.90 1.00
N ALA A 612 -15.16 40.01 0.72
CA ALA A 612 -16.21 39.62 1.67
C ALA A 612 -15.75 38.58 2.71
N MET A 613 -14.55 38.02 2.58
CA MET A 613 -14.00 37.04 3.54
C MET A 613 -13.32 37.78 4.68
N VAL A 614 -13.80 37.60 5.91
CA VAL A 614 -13.31 38.31 7.10
C VAL A 614 -12.59 37.33 8.01
N ASN A 615 -11.39 37.69 8.46
CA ASN A 615 -10.63 36.91 9.43
C ASN A 615 -11.23 37.10 10.84
N LYS A 616 -11.50 35.98 11.51
CA LYS A 616 -11.77 35.91 12.95
C LYS A 616 -10.50 35.38 13.59
N GLU A 617 -9.77 36.27 14.25
CA GLU A 617 -8.63 35.90 15.10
C GLU A 617 -9.08 35.17 16.36
#